data_AF-A0A1Y1N732-F1
#
_entry.id   AF-A0A1Y1N732-F1
#
_cell.length_a   1.000
_cell.length_b   1.000
_cell.length_c   1.000
_cell.angle_alpha   90.00
_cell.angle_beta   90.00
_cell.angle_gamma   90.00
#
_symmetry.space_group_name_H-M   'P 1'
#
loop_
_entity.id
_entity.type
_entity.pdbx_description
1 polymer ?
#
loop_
_entity_poly.entity_id
_entity_poly.type
_entity_poly.pdbx_seq_one_letter_code
_entity_poly.pdbx_strand_id
1 'polypeptide(L)'
;YCIRSPAEPHRGQCEKIVASVVRQLASLRPDQPILSPVVEQHREAIDGFSERVVLELLAEYHAVAIILDALDEVNYEERQTLMDVLSRWIQKSPSLLKIFISSRDNYDIVLQLAESPSIYVDADENAEDVASFMQAAYFRFFIILSSSTAGLTCDGLKRKPS
;
A
#
# COMPACT_ATOMS: atom_id res chain seq x y z
N TYR A 1 4.85 -13.15 8.31
CA TYR A 1 5.35 -11.91 7.65
C TYR A 1 5.05 -10.78 8.63
N CYS A 2 5.93 -9.78 8.81
CA CYS A 2 5.87 -8.74 9.87
C CYS A 2 6.55 -9.10 11.20
N ILE A 3 7.84 -9.38 11.12
CA ILE A 3 8.80 -8.92 12.14
C ILE A 3 9.34 -7.61 11.58
N ARG A 4 9.57 -6.58 12.41
CA ARG A 4 10.43 -5.43 12.08
C ARG A 4 11.71 -5.98 11.48
N SER A 5 11.77 -6.06 10.15
CA SER A 5 12.81 -6.83 9.50
C SER A 5 14.11 -6.11 9.76
N PRO A 6 15.09 -6.70 10.47
CA PRO A 6 16.38 -6.05 10.67
C PRO A 6 17.10 -5.79 9.34
N ALA A 7 16.62 -6.37 8.23
CA ALA A 7 17.10 -6.10 6.89
C ALA A 7 16.73 -4.68 6.38
N GLU A 8 15.65 -4.06 6.87
CA GLU A 8 15.20 -2.75 6.39
C GLU A 8 14.69 -1.86 7.55
N PRO A 9 15.57 -1.48 8.50
CA PRO A 9 15.18 -0.77 9.73
C PRO A 9 14.61 0.63 9.47
N HIS A 10 14.86 1.19 8.29
CA HIS A 10 14.44 2.54 7.91
C HIS A 10 13.01 2.60 7.32
N ARG A 11 12.34 1.47 7.07
CA ARG A 11 11.01 1.47 6.44
C ARG A 11 9.92 2.15 7.29
N GLY A 12 10.06 2.10 8.61
CA GLY A 12 9.13 2.75 9.55
C GLY A 12 9.42 4.22 9.82
N GLN A 13 10.37 4.84 9.11
CA GLN A 13 10.74 6.24 9.29
C GLN A 13 9.83 7.16 8.48
N CYS A 14 9.36 8.23 9.11
CA CYS A 14 8.47 9.22 8.51
C CYS A 14 9.08 9.80 7.23
N GLU A 15 10.37 10.17 7.24
CA GLU A 15 11.05 10.72 6.07
C GLU A 15 11.05 9.78 4.87
N LYS A 16 11.23 8.46 5.09
CA LYS A 16 11.24 7.47 4.01
C LYS A 16 9.86 7.26 3.42
N ILE A 17 8.82 7.29 4.26
CA ILE A 17 7.42 7.21 3.82
C ILE A 17 7.07 8.42 2.96
N VAL A 18 7.38 9.62 3.44
CA VAL A 18 7.13 10.86 2.70
C VAL A 18 7.93 10.90 1.40
N ALA A 19 9.21 10.54 1.41
CA ALA A 19 10.02 10.41 0.20
C ALA A 19 9.44 9.38 -0.79
N SER A 20 8.78 8.33 -0.29
CA SER A 20 8.07 7.36 -1.14
C SER A 20 6.86 7.97 -1.84
N VAL A 21 6.09 8.80 -1.14
CA VAL A 21 4.97 9.55 -1.73
C VAL A 21 5.48 10.50 -2.81
N VAL A 22 6.54 11.25 -2.52
CA VAL A 22 7.16 12.20 -3.47
C VAL A 22 7.60 11.50 -4.73
N ARG A 23 8.30 10.36 -4.62
CA ARG A 23 8.74 9.58 -5.78
C ARG A 23 7.57 9.12 -6.66
N GLN A 24 6.43 8.81 -6.06
CA GLN A 24 5.22 8.41 -6.80
C GLN A 24 4.51 9.60 -7.45
N LEU A 25 4.58 10.78 -6.84
CA LEU A 25 4.02 12.02 -7.40
C LEU A 25 4.97 12.71 -8.39
N ALA A 26 6.25 12.34 -8.42
CA ALA A 26 7.30 13.01 -9.19
C ALA A 26 7.06 13.04 -10.70
N SER A 27 6.22 12.16 -11.24
CA SER A 27 5.83 12.13 -12.65
C SER A 27 4.35 11.83 -12.77
N LEU A 28 3.64 12.59 -13.61
CA LEU A 28 2.21 12.40 -13.87
C LEU A 28 1.91 11.02 -14.48
N ARG A 29 2.84 10.50 -15.29
CA ARG A 29 2.79 9.17 -15.90
C ARG A 29 4.21 8.59 -16.01
N PRO A 30 4.39 7.26 -16.07
CA PRO A 30 5.72 6.64 -16.14
C PRO A 30 6.57 7.03 -17.35
N ASP A 31 5.93 7.47 -18.44
CA ASP A 31 6.55 7.91 -19.69
C ASP A 31 6.84 9.42 -19.74
N GLN A 32 6.42 10.16 -18.71
CA GLN A 32 6.59 11.61 -18.63
C GLN A 32 7.79 12.00 -17.78
N PRO A 33 8.41 13.17 -18.09
CA PRO A 33 9.55 13.65 -17.31
C PRO A 33 9.18 13.89 -15.84
N ILE A 34 10.21 13.91 -15.00
CA ILE A 34 10.09 14.31 -13.61
C ILE A 34 9.64 15.79 -13.56
N LEU A 35 8.67 16.07 -12.73
CA LEU A 35 8.09 17.40 -12.54
C LEU A 35 9.11 18.38 -11.93
N SER A 36 9.02 19.63 -12.36
CA SER A 36 9.95 20.70 -11.97
C SER A 36 10.17 20.85 -10.46
N PRO A 37 9.15 20.74 -9.58
CA PRO A 37 9.34 20.86 -8.13
C PRO A 37 10.41 19.91 -7.57
N VAL A 38 10.47 18.68 -8.08
CA VAL A 38 11.44 17.66 -7.63
C VAL A 38 12.82 17.94 -8.21
N VAL A 39 12.89 18.37 -9.46
CA VAL A 39 14.16 18.71 -10.13
C VAL A 39 14.84 19.90 -9.45
N GLU A 40 14.07 20.94 -9.13
CA GLU A 40 14.60 22.15 -8.50
C GLU A 40 15.03 21.88 -7.05
N GLN A 41 14.26 21.12 -6.27
CA GLN A 41 14.68 20.70 -4.93
C GLN A 41 16.02 19.94 -4.97
N HIS A 42 16.21 19.06 -5.96
CA HIS A 42 17.45 18.33 -6.13
C HIS A 42 18.62 19.23 -6.53
N ARG A 43 18.39 20.22 -7.43
CA ARG A 43 19.40 21.21 -7.83
C ARG A 43 19.85 22.10 -6.68
N GLU A 44 18.92 22.50 -5.82
CA GLU A 44 19.22 23.33 -4.64
C GLU A 44 20.00 22.56 -3.56
N ALA A 45 20.25 21.25 -3.77
CA ALA A 45 20.93 20.35 -2.82
C ALA A 45 20.30 20.43 -1.41
N ILE A 46 18.99 20.70 -1.36
CA ILE A 46 18.24 20.71 -0.11
C ILE A 46 18.17 19.26 0.36
N ASP A 47 18.86 18.98 1.46
CA ASP A 47 18.78 17.68 2.11
C ASP A 47 17.43 17.51 2.79
N GLY A 48 16.91 16.28 2.74
CA GLY A 48 15.57 15.98 3.24
C GLY A 48 14.44 16.46 2.32
N PHE A 49 13.22 16.16 2.74
CA PHE A 49 12.02 16.48 1.98
C PHE A 49 11.36 17.78 2.48
N SER A 50 11.08 18.72 1.58
CA SER A 50 10.36 19.96 1.91
C SER A 50 8.86 19.79 1.69
N GLU A 51 8.04 20.05 2.72
CA GLU A 51 6.56 20.05 2.65
C GLU A 51 6.05 20.85 1.44
N ARG A 52 6.75 21.94 1.07
CA ARG A 52 6.43 22.78 -0.09
C ARG A 52 6.37 21.98 -1.39
N VAL A 53 7.30 21.04 -1.58
CA VAL A 53 7.41 20.26 -2.81
C VAL A 53 6.25 19.29 -2.98
N VAL A 54 5.73 18.69 -1.90
CA VAL A 54 4.51 17.86 -2.02
C VAL A 54 3.32 18.72 -2.39
N LEU A 55 3.15 19.90 -1.80
CA LEU A 55 2.03 20.76 -2.15
C LEU A 55 2.09 21.25 -3.61
N GLU A 56 3.29 21.58 -4.10
CA GLU A 56 3.52 21.91 -5.52
C GLU A 56 3.23 20.70 -6.42
N LEU A 57 3.67 19.50 -6.04
CA LEU A 57 3.36 18.27 -6.78
C LEU A 57 1.86 17.97 -6.81
N LEU A 58 1.16 18.11 -5.67
CA LEU A 58 -0.29 17.89 -5.59
C LEU A 58 -1.07 18.85 -6.48
N ALA A 59 -0.54 20.06 -6.76
CA ALA A 59 -1.17 21.03 -7.66
C ALA A 59 -1.21 20.57 -9.12
N GLU A 60 -0.29 19.69 -9.53
CA GLU A 60 -0.22 19.14 -10.90
C GLU A 60 -1.31 18.10 -11.17
N TYR A 61 -1.96 17.57 -10.13
CA TYR A 61 -3.02 16.58 -10.24
C TYR A 61 -4.38 17.20 -9.92
N HIS A 62 -5.41 16.84 -10.69
CA HIS A 62 -6.79 17.25 -10.38
C HIS A 62 -7.30 16.63 -9.06
N ALA A 63 -6.91 15.39 -8.79
CA ALA A 63 -7.23 14.68 -7.56
C ALA A 63 -6.16 13.62 -7.26
N VAL A 64 -5.87 13.39 -5.99
CA VAL A 64 -4.89 12.41 -5.53
C VAL A 64 -5.49 11.55 -4.41
N ALA A 65 -5.28 10.24 -4.51
CA ALA A 65 -5.57 9.29 -3.45
C ALA A 65 -4.26 8.67 -2.96
N ILE A 66 -3.93 8.87 -1.69
CA ILE A 66 -2.77 8.26 -1.03
C ILE A 66 -3.29 7.09 -0.21
N ILE A 67 -2.65 5.93 -0.35
CA ILE A 67 -2.98 4.72 0.43
C ILE A 67 -1.77 4.39 1.30
N LEU A 68 -1.96 4.41 2.61
CA LEU A 68 -0.98 4.02 3.61
C LEU A 68 -1.40 2.68 4.23
N ASP A 69 -0.61 1.66 3.97
CA ASP A 69 -0.83 0.31 4.50
C ASP A 69 -0.03 0.11 5.80
N ALA A 70 -0.67 -0.53 6.79
CA ALA A 70 -0.08 -0.88 8.09
C ALA A 70 0.61 0.29 8.83
N LEU A 71 -0.11 1.38 9.13
CA LEU A 71 0.41 2.54 9.86
C LEU A 71 1.02 2.19 11.23
N ASP A 72 0.55 1.11 11.87
CA ASP A 72 1.07 0.63 13.15
C ASP A 72 2.53 0.15 13.10
N GLU A 73 3.08 -0.08 11.89
CA GLU A 73 4.49 -0.43 11.67
C GLU A 73 5.42 0.79 11.62
N VAL A 74 4.87 2.02 11.60
CA VAL A 74 5.65 3.26 11.73
C VAL A 74 6.22 3.38 13.14
N ASN A 75 7.47 3.86 13.23
CA ASN A 75 8.14 4.12 14.49
C ASN A 75 7.25 4.95 15.40
N TYR A 76 7.03 4.48 16.63
CA TYR A 76 6.09 5.11 17.57
C TYR A 76 6.39 6.60 17.79
N GLU A 77 7.67 6.97 17.93
CA GLU A 77 8.07 8.38 18.13
C GLU A 77 7.89 9.26 16.89
N GLU A 78 7.87 8.68 15.69
CA GLU A 78 7.71 9.42 14.43
C GLU A 78 6.27 9.41 13.91
N ARG A 79 5.40 8.56 14.48
CA ARG A 79 4.02 8.37 14.03
C ARG A 79 3.20 9.65 14.14
N GLN A 80 3.27 10.35 15.28
CA GLN A 80 2.59 11.63 15.45
C GLN A 80 3.07 12.65 14.42
N THR A 81 4.38 12.73 14.19
CA THR A 81 4.97 13.61 13.17
C THR A 81 4.42 13.31 11.77
N LEU A 82 4.31 12.02 11.41
CA LEU A 82 3.71 11.62 10.14
C LEU A 82 2.24 12.06 10.07
N MET A 83 1.45 11.83 11.12
CA MET A 83 0.04 12.24 11.18
C MET A 83 -0.14 13.75 11.04
N ASP A 84 0.75 14.54 11.67
CA ASP A 84 0.74 16.00 11.56
C ASP A 84 1.11 16.47 10.15
N VAL A 85 2.01 15.76 9.47
CA VAL A 85 2.35 16.02 8.06
C VAL A 85 1.16 15.72 7.15
N LEU A 86 0.53 14.56 7.30
CA LEU A 86 -0.64 14.17 6.49
C LEU A 86 -1.82 15.12 6.71
N SER A 87 -2.08 15.52 7.96
CA SER A 87 -3.12 16.49 8.31
C SER A 87 -2.88 17.84 7.65
N ARG A 88 -1.62 18.32 7.66
CA ARG A 88 -1.26 19.56 6.95
C ARG A 88 -1.45 19.45 5.45
N TRP A 89 -1.16 18.30 4.83
CA TRP A 89 -1.41 18.09 3.41
C TRP A 89 -2.91 18.15 3.10
N ILE A 90 -3.76 17.51 3.91
CA ILE A 90 -5.22 17.58 3.74
C ILE A 90 -5.71 19.03 3.83
N GLN A 91 -5.19 19.81 4.78
CA GLN A 91 -5.60 21.21 4.99
C GLN A 91 -5.11 22.17 3.91
N LYS A 92 -3.91 21.95 3.37
CA LYS A 92 -3.24 22.88 2.44
C LYS A 92 -3.23 22.43 0.98
N SER A 93 -3.67 21.20 0.69
CA SER A 93 -3.65 20.67 -0.67
C SER A 93 -4.46 21.59 -1.60
N PRO A 94 -3.87 22.03 -2.73
CA PRO A 94 -4.58 22.86 -3.71
C PRO A 94 -5.60 22.05 -4.53
N SER A 95 -5.47 20.72 -4.52
CA SER A 95 -6.33 19.78 -5.23
C SER A 95 -7.04 18.82 -4.26
N LEU A 96 -8.01 18.07 -4.77
CA LEU A 96 -8.75 17.10 -3.96
C LEU A 96 -7.81 15.97 -3.50
N LEU A 97 -7.47 15.95 -2.21
CA LEU A 97 -6.63 14.92 -1.59
C LEU A 97 -7.49 13.99 -0.72
N LYS A 98 -7.37 12.69 -0.94
CA LYS A 98 -7.90 11.65 -0.06
C LYS A 98 -6.77 10.79 0.45
N ILE A 99 -6.74 10.54 1.75
CA ILE A 99 -5.75 9.66 2.38
C ILE A 99 -6.51 8.50 3.02
N PHE A 100 -6.20 7.29 2.58
CA PHE A 100 -6.71 6.05 3.14
C PHE A 100 -5.62 5.41 3.96
N ILE A 101 -5.93 5.08 5.20
CA ILE A 101 -5.00 4.50 6.15
C ILE A 101 -5.58 3.16 6.60
N SER A 102 -4.74 2.13 6.61
CA SER A 102 -5.04 0.89 7.31
C SER A 102 -4.02 0.66 8.42
N SER A 103 -4.47 0.03 9.49
CA SER A 103 -3.63 -0.34 10.63
C SER A 103 -4.29 -1.50 11.36
N ARG A 104 -3.51 -2.17 12.21
CA ARG A 104 -4.10 -2.98 13.29
C ARG A 104 -4.83 -2.10 14.29
N ASP A 105 -5.62 -2.73 15.15
CA ASP A 105 -6.23 -2.07 16.30
C ASP A 105 -5.11 -1.60 17.25
N ASN A 106 -4.81 -0.31 17.21
CA ASN A 106 -3.80 0.33 18.02
C ASN A 106 -4.38 1.60 18.64
N TYR A 107 -4.40 1.64 19.96
CA TYR A 107 -5.13 2.64 20.72
C TYR A 107 -4.69 4.08 20.40
N ASP A 108 -3.40 4.30 20.16
CA ASP A 108 -2.87 5.62 19.83
C ASP A 108 -3.35 6.10 18.45
N ILE A 109 -3.37 5.22 17.45
CA ILE A 109 -3.89 5.51 16.10
C ILE A 109 -5.39 5.81 16.15
N VAL A 110 -6.16 4.98 16.86
CA VAL A 110 -7.61 5.17 17.02
C VAL A 110 -7.91 6.53 17.66
N LEU A 111 -7.16 6.91 18.71
CA LEU A 111 -7.33 8.19 19.38
C LEU A 111 -6.99 9.37 18.46
N GLN A 112 -5.88 9.28 17.70
CA GLN A 112 -5.46 10.33 16.77
C GLN A 112 -6.43 10.49 15.59
N LEU A 113 -7.11 9.42 15.18
CA LEU A 113 -8.05 9.40 14.05
C LEU A 113 -9.53 9.45 14.48
N ALA A 114 -9.82 9.68 15.76
CA ALA A 114 -11.18 9.62 16.29
C ALA A 114 -12.16 10.59 15.60
N GLU A 115 -11.66 11.72 15.10
CA GLU A 115 -12.47 12.72 14.37
C GLU A 115 -12.54 12.45 12.86
N SER A 116 -11.85 11.43 12.36
CA SER A 116 -11.84 11.04 10.95
C SER A 116 -12.82 9.89 10.67
N PRO A 117 -13.43 9.80 9.48
CA PRO A 117 -14.23 8.64 9.10
C PRO A 117 -13.37 7.37 9.15
N SER A 118 -13.71 6.44 10.04
CA SER A 118 -13.02 5.18 10.22
C SER A 118 -13.98 4.01 10.01
N ILE A 119 -13.47 2.93 9.41
CA ILE A 119 -14.16 1.66 9.26
C ILE A 119 -13.36 0.66 10.09
N TYR A 120 -14.01 0.05 11.06
CA TYR A 120 -13.41 -1.02 11.85
C TYR A 120 -13.84 -2.37 11.29
N VAL A 121 -12.90 -3.28 11.12
CA VAL A 121 -13.16 -4.66 10.67
C VAL A 121 -12.69 -5.57 11.79
N ASP A 122 -13.65 -6.14 12.53
CA ASP A 122 -13.37 -7.06 13.61
C ASP A 122 -13.14 -8.49 13.08
N ALA A 123 -12.19 -9.19 13.69
CA ALA A 123 -11.97 -10.61 13.42
C ALA A 123 -13.13 -11.48 13.92
N ASP A 124 -13.79 -11.07 15.00
CA ASP A 124 -14.90 -11.83 15.57
C ASP A 124 -16.15 -11.78 14.67
N GLU A 125 -16.29 -10.72 13.86
CA GLU A 125 -17.38 -10.55 12.89
C GLU A 125 -17.06 -11.17 11.52
N ASN A 126 -15.79 -11.48 11.22
CA ASN A 126 -15.38 -12.01 9.91
C ASN A 126 -15.31 -13.54 9.82
N ALA A 127 -15.61 -14.26 10.90
CA ALA A 127 -15.44 -15.72 10.96
C ALA A 127 -16.22 -16.46 9.86
N GLU A 128 -17.45 -16.02 9.56
CA GLU A 128 -18.28 -16.60 8.50
C GLU A 128 -17.75 -16.27 7.09
N ASP A 129 -17.25 -15.05 6.88
CA ASP A 129 -16.61 -14.63 5.64
C ASP A 129 -15.31 -15.40 5.37
N VAL A 130 -14.48 -15.59 6.42
CA VAL A 130 -13.26 -16.39 6.35
C VAL A 130 -13.58 -17.85 6.06
N ALA A 131 -14.59 -18.43 6.72
CA ALA A 131 -15.03 -19.80 6.45
C ALA A 131 -15.52 -19.96 5.00
N SER A 132 -16.32 -19.01 4.51
CA SER A 132 -16.82 -18.98 3.14
C SER A 132 -15.69 -18.83 2.12
N PHE A 133 -14.72 -17.96 2.40
CA PHE A 133 -13.53 -17.80 1.57
C PHE A 133 -12.70 -19.08 1.51
N MET A 134 -12.44 -19.72 2.64
CA MET A 134 -11.72 -20.99 2.70
C MET A 134 -12.45 -22.05 1.88
N GLN A 135 -13.76 -22.19 2.04
CA GLN A 135 -14.55 -23.17 1.29
C GLN A 135 -14.49 -22.93 -0.22
N ALA A 136 -14.65 -21.68 -0.66
CA ALA A 136 -14.54 -21.30 -2.06
C ALA A 136 -13.13 -21.55 -2.62
N ALA A 137 -12.09 -21.19 -1.86
CA ALA A 137 -10.69 -21.37 -2.26
C ALA A 137 -10.32 -22.85 -2.38
N TYR A 138 -10.71 -23.70 -1.42
CA TYR A 138 -10.50 -25.15 -1.49
C TYR A 138 -11.26 -25.77 -2.66
N PHE A 139 -12.50 -25.34 -2.93
CA PHE A 139 -13.26 -25.81 -4.07
C PHE A 139 -12.58 -25.45 -5.40
N ARG A 140 -12.04 -24.22 -5.50
CA ARG A 140 -11.28 -23.77 -6.67
C ARG A 140 -9.97 -24.54 -6.85
N PHE A 141 -9.25 -24.80 -5.74
CA PHE A 141 -8.03 -25.59 -5.75
C PHE A 141 -8.28 -27.05 -6.15
N PHE A 142 -9.39 -27.65 -5.69
CA PHE A 142 -9.81 -29.00 -6.05
C PHE A 142 -10.20 -29.12 -7.53
N ILE A 143 -10.86 -28.10 -8.10
CA ILE A 143 -11.12 -28.04 -9.55
C ILE A 143 -9.81 -27.96 -10.34
N ILE A 144 -8.84 -27.15 -9.92
CA ILE A 144 -7.53 -27.06 -10.60
C ILE A 144 -6.78 -28.40 -10.55
N LEU A 145 -6.78 -29.08 -9.39
CA LEU A 145 -6.14 -30.40 -9.25
C LEU A 145 -6.82 -31.47 -10.11
N SER A 146 -8.15 -31.51 -10.15
CA SER A 146 -8.91 -32.46 -10.99
C SER A 146 -8.75 -32.19 -12.49
N SER A 147 -8.64 -30.92 -12.89
CA SER A 147 -8.36 -30.51 -14.27
C SER A 147 -6.95 -30.90 -14.74
N SER A 148 -5.97 -30.95 -13.82
CA SER A 148 -4.59 -31.37 -14.11
C SER A 148 -4.44 -32.88 -14.34
N THR A 149 -5.41 -33.69 -13.90
CA THR A 149 -5.36 -35.16 -14.04
C THR A 149 -5.90 -35.71 -15.38
N ALA A 150 -6.48 -34.86 -16.23
CA ALA A 150 -6.97 -35.28 -17.55
C ALA A 150 -5.87 -35.11 -18.63
N GLY A 151 -4.83 -35.95 -18.58
CA GLY A 151 -3.71 -35.86 -19.55
C GLY A 151 -2.86 -37.11 -19.74
N LEU A 152 -3.24 -38.28 -19.20
CA LEU A 152 -2.52 -39.54 -19.39
C LEU A 152 -3.47 -40.62 -19.92
N THR A 153 -3.91 -40.48 -21.19
CA THR A 153 -4.36 -41.65 -21.95
C THR A 153 -3.18 -42.22 -22.70
N CYS A 154 -2.74 -43.40 -22.24
CA CYS A 154 -1.72 -44.23 -22.85
C CYS A 154 -2.06 -44.49 -24.32
N ASP A 155 -1.24 -43.98 -25.22
CA ASP A 155 -1.27 -44.34 -26.63
C ASP A 155 -0.07 -45.26 -26.94
N GLY A 156 -0.38 -46.40 -27.56
CA GLY A 156 0.62 -47.25 -28.22
C GLY A 156 1.14 -48.47 -27.44
N LEU A 157 0.60 -49.65 -27.74
CA LEU A 157 1.44 -50.76 -28.20
C LEU A 157 0.61 -51.76 -29.03
N LYS A 158 0.68 -51.61 -30.37
CA LYS A 158 0.34 -52.66 -31.33
C LYS A 158 1.31 -53.84 -31.12
N ARG A 159 0.80 -55.07 -30.95
CA ARG A 159 1.55 -56.29 -31.27
C ARG A 159 0.80 -57.08 -32.35
N LYS A 160 1.50 -57.31 -33.46
CA LYS A 160 1.09 -58.14 -34.61
C LYS A 160 0.93 -59.62 -34.18
N PRO A 161 0.08 -60.40 -34.87
CA PRO A 161 0.03 -61.84 -34.69
C PRO A 161 1.11 -62.53 -35.54
N SER A 162 1.66 -63.61 -35.00
CA SER A 162 2.37 -64.67 -35.71
C SER A 162 1.88 -66.00 -35.17
#